data_AF-A0A9D7ZX68-F1
#
_entry.id   AF-A0A9D7ZX68-F1
#
_cell.length_a   1.000
_cell.length_b   1.000
_cell.length_c   1.000
_cell.angle_alpha   90.00
_cell.angle_beta   90.00
_cell.angle_gamma   90.00
#
_symmetry.space_group_name_H-M   'P 1'
#
loop_
_entity.id
_entity.type
_entity.pdbx_description
1 polymer ?
#
loop_
_entity_poly.entity_id
_entity_poly.type
_entity_poly.pdbx_seq_one_letter_code
_entity_poly.pdbx_strand_id
1 'polypeptide(L)'
;AGMNDLIRPCLYEAFHFIWPTRVNKNFIPEKRVNGLEMDNTEKVDVVGPICEGTDYFAKNRAIPPVEKGDLLAVFSVGAYGFTMASNYNARPLCAEVLVDGDQFRIIRKRQTYEDLIDLEK
;
A
#
# COMPACT_ATOMS: atom_id res chain seq x y z
N ALA A 1 3.39 3.41 3.64
CA ALA A 1 4.11 2.58 2.66
C ALA A 1 4.62 3.50 1.56
N GLY A 2 5.67 3.13 0.83
CA GLY A 2 6.07 3.80 -0.42
C GLY A 2 6.42 2.80 -1.52
N MET A 3 7.00 3.27 -2.62
CA MET A 3 7.46 2.45 -3.74
C MET A 3 8.51 1.41 -3.33
N ASN A 4 9.22 1.65 -2.22
CA ASN A 4 10.13 0.67 -1.63
C ASN A 4 9.39 -0.57 -1.08
N ASP A 5 8.10 -0.45 -0.74
CA ASP A 5 7.26 -1.55 -0.25
C ASP A 5 6.48 -2.23 -1.39
N LEU A 6 6.06 -1.45 -2.39
CA LEU A 6 5.35 -1.93 -3.58
C LEU A 6 5.71 -1.07 -4.79
N ILE A 7 6.68 -1.52 -5.57
CA ILE A 7 7.22 -0.76 -6.71
C ILE A 7 6.37 -0.85 -7.98
N ARG A 8 5.44 -1.82 -8.05
CA ARG A 8 4.72 -2.18 -9.29
C ARG A 8 3.97 -1.02 -9.96
N PRO A 9 3.25 -0.13 -9.25
CA PRO A 9 2.62 1.02 -9.88
C PRO A 9 3.65 1.94 -10.54
N CYS A 10 4.78 2.20 -9.88
CA CYS A 10 5.82 3.09 -10.38
C CYS A 10 6.62 2.48 -11.55
N LEU A 11 6.84 1.17 -11.50
CA LEU A 11 7.69 0.45 -12.46
C LEU A 11 6.94 -0.03 -13.70
N TYR A 12 5.67 -0.42 -13.55
CA TYR A 12 4.90 -1.07 -14.62
C TYR A 12 3.57 -0.37 -14.91
N GLU A 13 3.30 0.78 -14.29
CA GLU A 13 1.98 1.43 -14.32
C GLU A 13 0.86 0.47 -13.85
N ALA A 14 1.23 -0.46 -12.97
CA ALA A 14 0.34 -1.54 -12.56
C ALA A 14 -0.86 -1.00 -11.78
N PHE A 15 -2.05 -1.44 -12.20
CA PHE A 15 -3.27 -1.16 -11.48
C PHE A 15 -3.36 -1.97 -10.18
N HIS A 16 -3.57 -1.26 -9.07
CA HIS A 16 -3.98 -1.83 -7.81
C HIS A 16 -5.26 -1.15 -7.31
N PHE A 17 -6.25 -1.95 -6.90
CA PHE A 17 -7.40 -1.40 -6.20
C PHE A 17 -6.95 -0.89 -4.83
N ILE A 18 -7.38 0.33 -4.45
CA ILE A 18 -7.04 0.97 -3.17
C ILE A 18 -8.33 1.49 -2.58
N TRP A 19 -8.60 1.17 -1.32
CA TRP A 19 -9.81 1.62 -0.64
C TRP A 19 -9.61 1.75 0.87
N PRO A 20 -10.34 2.63 1.57
CA PRO A 20 -10.29 2.66 3.03
C PRO A 20 -10.82 1.36 3.63
N THR A 21 -10.17 0.91 4.69
CA THR A 21 -10.53 -0.33 5.40
C THR A 21 -11.82 -0.21 6.20
N ARG A 22 -12.21 1.03 6.54
CA ARG A 22 -13.45 1.37 7.23
C ARG A 22 -14.17 2.43 6.41
N VAL A 23 -15.39 2.13 6.00
CA VAL A 23 -16.23 3.03 5.23
C VAL A 23 -17.69 2.86 5.63
N ASN A 24 -18.48 3.89 5.39
CA ASN A 24 -19.93 3.78 5.46
C ASN A 24 -20.46 2.84 4.37
N LYS A 25 -21.65 2.26 4.59
CA LYS A 25 -22.24 1.26 3.68
C LYS A 25 -22.39 1.74 2.24
N ASN A 26 -22.66 3.03 2.05
CA ASN A 26 -22.79 3.67 0.73
C ASN A 26 -21.47 3.73 -0.06
N PHE A 27 -20.32 3.51 0.59
CA PHE A 27 -18.99 3.47 -0.02
C PHE A 27 -18.43 2.05 -0.11
N ILE A 28 -19.24 1.01 0.10
CA ILE A 28 -18.80 -0.37 -0.14
C ILE A 28 -18.87 -0.62 -1.66
N PRO A 29 -17.72 -0.86 -2.33
CA PRO A 29 -17.71 -1.03 -3.77
C PRO A 29 -18.27 -2.41 -4.14
N GLU A 30 -19.20 -2.47 -5.10
CA GLU A 30 -19.69 -3.75 -5.64
C GLU A 30 -18.60 -4.50 -6.42
N LYS A 31 -17.69 -3.76 -7.06
CA LYS A 31 -16.60 -4.30 -7.87
C LYS A 31 -15.31 -3.51 -7.66
N ARG A 32 -14.17 -4.20 -7.71
CA ARG A 32 -12.83 -3.62 -7.53
C ARG A 32 -12.17 -3.38 -8.89
N VAL A 33 -12.64 -2.36 -9.61
CA VAL A 33 -12.23 -2.08 -11.01
C VAL A 33 -11.45 -0.78 -11.15
N ASN A 34 -10.78 -0.62 -12.29
CA ASN A 34 -10.19 0.67 -12.67
C ASN A 34 -11.29 1.63 -13.13
N GLY A 35 -11.15 2.91 -12.77
CA GLY A 35 -12.17 3.93 -13.06
C GLY A 35 -13.48 3.76 -12.30
N LEU A 36 -13.48 3.09 -11.13
CA LEU A 36 -14.61 3.14 -10.21
C LEU A 36 -14.87 4.60 -9.81
N GLU A 37 -16.12 5.04 -9.91
CA GLU A 37 -16.61 6.35 -9.47
C GLU A 37 -17.83 6.10 -8.57
N MET A 38 -17.98 6.86 -7.49
CA MET A 38 -19.13 6.78 -6.59
C MET A 38 -19.53 8.19 -6.13
N ASP A 39 -20.79 8.38 -5.75
CA ASP A 39 -21.23 9.70 -5.27
C ASP A 39 -20.45 10.11 -4.02
N ASN A 40 -20.03 11.38 -3.96
CA ASN A 40 -19.27 11.98 -2.86
C ASN A 40 -17.85 11.40 -2.66
N THR A 41 -17.25 10.80 -3.67
CA THR A 41 -15.80 10.53 -3.70
C THR A 41 -15.03 11.70 -4.31
N GLU A 42 -13.76 11.86 -3.91
CA GLU A 42 -12.84 12.85 -4.47
C GLU A 42 -11.76 12.17 -5.32
N LYS A 43 -11.37 12.80 -6.43
CA LYS A 43 -10.26 12.33 -7.26
C LYS A 43 -8.93 12.76 -6.67
N VAL A 44 -8.16 11.78 -6.21
CA VAL A 44 -6.87 12.00 -5.54
C VAL A 44 -5.79 11.09 -6.12
N ASP A 45 -4.55 11.51 -5.92
CA ASP A 45 -3.39 10.63 -6.07
C ASP A 45 -3.06 10.02 -4.70
N VAL A 46 -2.84 8.71 -4.66
CA VAL A 46 -2.42 8.00 -3.45
C VAL A 46 -0.91 7.83 -3.53
N VAL A 47 -0.17 8.57 -2.69
CA VAL A 47 1.30 8.65 -2.71
C VAL A 47 1.94 8.13 -1.42
N GLY A 48 3.22 7.79 -1.51
CA GLY A 48 4.04 7.44 -0.35
C GLY A 48 4.91 8.60 0.16
N PRO A 49 5.77 8.33 1.16
CA PRO A 49 6.64 9.33 1.79
C PRO A 49 8.06 9.41 1.19
N ILE A 50 8.34 8.70 0.10
CA ILE A 50 9.67 8.72 -0.55
C ILE A 50 9.84 10.04 -1.29
N CYS A 51 11.05 10.60 -1.23
CA CYS A 51 11.38 11.88 -1.87
C CYS A 51 11.60 11.72 -3.39
N GLU A 52 10.62 11.12 -4.07
CA GLU A 52 10.69 10.83 -5.50
C GLU A 52 9.31 11.06 -6.15
N GLY A 53 9.27 11.73 -7.30
CA GLY A 53 8.00 12.07 -7.98
C GLY A 53 7.24 10.85 -8.51
N THR A 54 7.91 9.70 -8.56
CA THR A 54 7.31 8.43 -8.96
C THR A 54 6.75 7.62 -7.79
N ASP A 55 6.87 8.08 -6.53
CA ASP A 55 6.32 7.38 -5.36
C ASP A 55 4.79 7.50 -5.23
N TYR A 56 4.08 6.79 -6.11
CA TYR A 56 2.63 6.71 -6.11
C TYR A 56 2.15 5.26 -6.14
N PHE A 57 1.01 5.01 -5.50
CA PHE A 57 0.28 3.74 -5.58
C PHE A 57 -0.86 3.77 -6.59
N ALA A 58 -1.48 4.93 -6.76
CA ALA A 58 -2.52 5.18 -7.74
C ALA A 58 -2.58 6.67 -8.07
N LYS A 59 -2.95 6.98 -9.31
CA LYS A 59 -3.22 8.35 -9.76
C LYS A 59 -4.68 8.49 -10.16
N ASN A 60 -5.23 9.69 -9.97
CA ASN A 60 -6.56 10.07 -10.40
C ASN A 60 -7.65 9.08 -9.94
N ARG A 61 -7.64 8.75 -8.66
CA ARG A 61 -8.50 7.73 -8.08
C ARG A 61 -9.63 8.36 -7.28
N ALA A 62 -10.86 8.00 -7.61
CA ALA A 62 -12.02 8.33 -6.79
C ALA A 62 -11.94 7.56 -5.46
N ILE A 63 -11.78 8.29 -4.36
CA ILE A 63 -11.66 7.73 -3.00
C ILE A 63 -12.72 8.41 -2.11
N PRO A 64 -13.41 7.66 -1.22
CA PRO A 64 -14.29 8.26 -0.22
C PRO A 64 -13.54 9.27 0.66
N PRO A 65 -14.23 10.14 1.40
CA PRO A 65 -13.59 11.02 2.36
C PRO A 65 -12.71 10.22 3.33
N VAL A 66 -11.46 10.64 3.50
CA VAL A 66 -10.48 10.03 4.40
C VAL A 66 -9.81 11.11 5.24
N GLU A 67 -9.44 10.75 6.46
CA GLU A 67 -8.74 11.64 7.40
C GLU A 67 -7.36 11.09 7.77
N LYS A 68 -6.52 11.96 8.34
CA LYS A 68 -5.22 11.55 8.87
C LYS A 68 -5.42 10.48 9.95
N GLY A 69 -4.80 9.33 9.74
CA GLY A 69 -4.88 8.18 10.65
C GLY A 69 -5.77 7.05 10.12
N ASP A 70 -6.56 7.29 9.07
CA ASP A 70 -7.29 6.23 8.39
C ASP A 70 -6.35 5.23 7.73
N LEU A 71 -6.80 3.98 7.69
CA LEU A 71 -6.07 2.88 7.06
C LEU A 71 -6.63 2.61 5.67
N LEU A 72 -5.76 2.68 4.67
CA LEU A 72 -6.03 2.23 3.30
C LEU A 72 -5.50 0.83 3.07
N ALA A 73 -6.25 0.02 2.33
CA ALA A 73 -5.81 -1.28 1.83
C ALA A 73 -5.48 -1.19 0.34
N VAL A 74 -4.29 -1.66 -0.03
CA VAL A 74 -3.88 -1.87 -1.42
C VAL A 74 -4.06 -3.35 -1.74
N PHE A 75 -4.89 -3.66 -2.73
CA PHE A 75 -5.29 -5.03 -3.06
C PHE A 75 -4.39 -5.63 -4.14
N SER A 76 -4.42 -6.96 -4.26
CA SER A 76 -3.66 -7.73 -5.27
C SER A 76 -2.14 -7.54 -5.19
N VAL A 77 -1.62 -7.44 -3.96
CA VAL A 77 -0.19 -7.25 -3.65
C VAL A 77 0.52 -8.52 -3.17
N GLY A 78 -0.17 -9.67 -3.15
CA GLY A 78 0.39 -10.94 -2.66
C GLY A 78 1.47 -11.55 -3.56
N ALA A 79 1.50 -11.15 -4.83
CA ALA A 79 2.56 -11.54 -5.77
C ALA A 79 3.34 -10.30 -6.22
N TYR A 80 4.67 -10.43 -6.28
CA TYR A 80 5.58 -9.37 -6.70
C TYR A 80 5.45 -8.06 -5.90
N GLY A 81 4.97 -8.15 -4.66
CA GLY A 81 4.98 -7.06 -3.68
C GLY A 81 6.27 -7.11 -2.87
N PHE A 82 6.22 -7.79 -1.74
CA PHE A 82 7.36 -7.93 -0.81
C PHE A 82 8.65 -8.44 -1.49
N THR A 83 8.54 -9.36 -2.43
CA THR A 83 9.70 -9.92 -3.16
C THR A 83 10.46 -8.88 -3.98
N MET A 84 9.86 -7.72 -4.25
CA MET A 84 10.48 -6.58 -4.94
C MET A 84 10.71 -5.39 -4.00
N ALA A 85 10.48 -5.57 -2.69
CA ALA A 85 10.68 -4.51 -1.72
C ALA A 85 12.18 -4.20 -1.55
N SER A 86 12.48 -2.95 -1.21
CA SER A 86 13.85 -2.45 -1.03
C SER A 86 13.97 -1.57 0.21
N ASN A 87 15.22 -1.28 0.57
CA ASN A 87 15.56 -0.34 1.65
C ASN A 87 15.77 1.09 1.16
N TYR A 88 15.19 1.46 0.02
CA TYR A 88 15.32 2.82 -0.51
C TYR A 88 14.85 3.87 0.52
N ASN A 89 15.60 4.98 0.61
CA ASN A 89 15.52 5.98 1.69
C ASN A 89 15.70 5.41 3.12
N ALA A 90 16.54 4.38 3.28
CA ALA A 90 16.84 3.74 4.57
C ALA A 90 15.57 3.31 5.33
N ARG A 91 14.54 2.92 4.59
CA ARG A 91 13.27 2.43 5.15
C ARG A 91 13.40 0.93 5.44
N PRO A 92 13.18 0.47 6.67
CA PRO A 92 13.22 -0.97 6.96
C PRO A 92 12.10 -1.73 6.24
N LEU A 93 12.40 -2.92 5.75
CA LEU A 93 11.43 -3.80 5.10
C LEU A 93 10.23 -4.07 6.03
N CYS A 94 9.02 -4.08 5.45
CA CYS A 94 7.79 -4.27 6.20
C CYS A 94 7.66 -5.70 6.76
N ALA A 95 6.75 -5.87 7.73
CA ALA A 95 6.37 -7.19 8.23
C ALA A 95 5.38 -7.86 7.26
N GLU A 96 5.40 -9.19 7.22
CA GLU A 96 4.40 -10.00 6.53
C GLU A 96 3.60 -10.81 7.56
N VAL A 97 2.28 -10.83 7.38
CA VAL A 97 1.33 -11.50 8.27
C VAL A 97 0.56 -12.54 7.47
N LEU A 98 0.44 -13.74 8.04
CA LEU A 98 -0.46 -14.77 7.55
C LEU A 98 -1.70 -14.82 8.44
N VAL A 99 -2.87 -14.75 7.84
CA VAL A 99 -4.17 -14.92 8.49
C VAL A 99 -4.72 -16.29 8.15
N ASP A 100 -5.20 -17.02 9.16
CA ASP A 100 -5.80 -18.35 9.03
C ASP A 100 -7.05 -18.41 9.92
N GLY A 101 -8.24 -18.42 9.30
CA GLY A 101 -9.51 -18.28 10.00
C GLY A 101 -9.62 -16.96 10.77
N ASP A 102 -9.74 -17.06 12.09
CA ASP A 102 -9.82 -15.93 13.03
C ASP A 102 -8.47 -15.60 13.70
N GLN A 103 -7.41 -16.33 13.36
CA GLN A 103 -6.06 -16.14 13.90
C GLN A 103 -5.14 -15.48 12.89
N PHE A 104 -4.11 -14.79 13.38
CA PHE A 104 -3.02 -14.29 12.54
C PHE A 104 -1.66 -14.52 13.20
N ARG A 105 -0.61 -14.61 12.37
CA ARG A 105 0.78 -14.67 12.84
C ARG A 105 1.70 -13.86 11.94
N ILE A 106 2.72 -13.27 12.55
CA ILE A 106 3.82 -12.63 11.82
C ILE A 106 4.69 -13.73 11.23
N ILE A 107 4.70 -13.86 9.90
CA ILE A 107 5.55 -14.82 9.17
C ILE A 107 6.88 -14.21 8.75
N ARG A 108 6.94 -12.87 8.69
CA ARG A 108 8.18 -12.11 8.53
C ARG A 108 8.15 -10.89 9.44
N LYS A 109 9.14 -10.76 10.32
CA LYS A 109 9.27 -9.60 11.20
C LYS A 109 9.65 -8.37 10.36
N ARG A 110 9.17 -7.20 10.80
CA ARG A 110 9.65 -5.91 10.29
C ARG A 110 11.15 -5.83 10.58
N GLN A 111 11.93 -5.42 9.58
CA GLN A 111 13.35 -5.16 9.73
C GLN A 111 13.58 -3.97 10.68
N THR A 112 14.64 -3.97 11.46
CA THR A 112 15.02 -2.84 12.33
C THR A 112 16.01 -1.91 11.62
N TYR A 113 16.36 -0.78 12.25
CA TYR A 113 17.42 0.08 11.73
C TYR A 113 18.80 -0.55 11.86
N GLU A 114 19.03 -1.34 12.92
CA GLU A 114 20.27 -2.07 13.14
C GLU A 114 20.51 -3.11 12.05
N ASP A 115 19.46 -3.79 11.58
CA ASP A 115 19.54 -4.73 10.46
C ASP A 115 20.00 -4.05 9.15
N LEU A 116 19.75 -2.74 8.97
CA LEU A 116 20.15 -2.02 7.74
C LEU A 116 21.66 -1.83 7.66
N ILE A 117 22.29 -1.57 8.80
CA ILE A 117 23.73 -1.26 8.89
C ILE A 117 24.57 -2.48 9.27
N ASP A 118 23.95 -3.65 9.44
CA ASP A 118 24.63 -4.83 9.97
C ASP A 118 25.80 -5.28 9.08
N LEU A 119 25.70 -5.03 7.77
CA LEU A 119 26.74 -5.34 6.78
C LEU A 119 27.83 -4.25 6.65
N GLU A 120 27.70 -3.14 7.37
CA GLU A 120 28.61 -1.97 7.33
C GLU A 120 29.42 -1.82 8.63
N LYS A 121 29.40 -2.82 9.51
CA LYS A 121 30.12 -2.82 10.79
C LYS A 121 31.58 -3.23 10.66
#